data_AF-A0A177M7R9-F1
#
_entry.id   AF-A0A177M7R9-F1
#
_cell.length_a   1.000
_cell.length_b   1.000
_cell.length_c   1.000
_cell.angle_alpha   90.00
_cell.angle_beta   90.00
_cell.angle_gamma   90.00
#
_symmetry.space_group_name_H-M   'P 1'
#
loop_
_entity.id
_entity.type
_entity.pdbx_description
1 polymer ?
#
loop_
_entity_poly.entity_id
_entity_poly.type
_entity_poly.pdbx_seq_one_letter_code
_entity_poly.pdbx_strand_id
1 'polypeptide(L)'
;MTAIMFDTHEFIKELKGAGFSEEQAEIITKLQKTAIAATLEQAKHDYDLDDLSTRSELIRWIGSVGLLQTALISALLLKLSAFGRG
;
A
#
# COMPACT_ATOMS: atom_id res chain seq x y z
N MET A 1 5.81 -19.93 -4.14
CA MET A 1 5.51 -18.55 -3.74
C MET A 1 4.68 -18.62 -2.46
N THR A 2 5.24 -18.24 -1.31
CA THR A 2 4.49 -18.22 -0.05
C THR A 2 3.46 -17.09 -0.13
N ALA A 3 2.18 -17.39 0.01
CA ALA A 3 1.15 -16.37 0.06
C ALA A 3 1.31 -15.60 1.38
N ILE A 4 1.83 -14.38 1.31
CA ILE A 4 1.85 -13.47 2.47
C ILE A 4 0.39 -13.06 2.71
N MET A 5 -0.24 -13.62 3.75
CA MET A 5 -1.58 -13.19 4.14
C MET A 5 -1.49 -11.85 4.87
N PHE A 6 -2.24 -10.86 4.40
CA PHE A 6 -2.32 -9.54 5.04
C PHE A 6 -3.36 -9.60 6.17
N ASP A 7 -2.90 -9.71 7.42
CA ASP A 7 -3.78 -9.70 8.59
C ASP A 7 -4.28 -8.28 8.86
N THR A 8 -5.56 -8.08 8.55
CA THR A 8 -6.23 -6.78 8.66
C THR A 8 -6.38 -6.35 10.11
N HIS A 9 -6.65 -7.32 10.99
CA HIS A 9 -6.96 -7.04 12.38
C HIS A 9 -5.69 -6.68 13.16
N GLU A 10 -4.61 -7.42 12.91
CA GLU A 10 -3.30 -7.13 13.48
C GLU A 10 -2.78 -5.76 13.00
N PHE A 11 -2.93 -5.45 11.72
CA PHE A 11 -2.51 -4.16 11.17
C PHE A 11 -3.30 -2.97 11.76
N ILE A 12 -4.62 -3.10 11.93
CA ILE A 12 -5.44 -2.08 12.62
C ILE A 12 -4.99 -1.92 14.08
N LYS A 13 -4.70 -3.03 14.77
CA LYS A 13 -4.26 -3.02 16.17
C LYS A 13 -2.92 -2.31 16.34
N GLU A 14 -1.98 -2.54 15.43
CA GLU A 14 -0.69 -1.85 15.38
C GLU A 14 -0.87 -0.33 15.18
N LEU A 15 -1.73 0.07 14.24
CA LEU A 15 -2.04 1.49 14.00
C LEU A 15 -2.67 2.15 15.23
N LYS A 16 -3.62 1.48 15.88
CA LYS A 16 -4.20 1.98 17.14
C LYS A 16 -3.14 2.07 18.24
N GLY A 17 -2.24 1.09 18.34
CA GLY A 17 -1.11 1.10 19.27
C GLY A 17 -0.11 2.25 19.03
N ALA A 18 0.02 2.68 17.78
CA ALA A 18 0.84 3.83 17.39
C ALA A 18 0.14 5.20 17.61
N GLY A 19 -1.09 5.22 18.13
CA GLY A 19 -1.83 6.44 18.47
C GLY A 19 -2.78 6.94 17.38
N PHE A 20 -3.03 6.15 16.32
CA PHE A 20 -4.10 6.45 15.37
C PHE A 20 -5.47 6.13 15.96
N SER A 21 -6.48 6.92 15.62
CA SER A 21 -7.87 6.58 15.95
C SER A 21 -8.32 5.33 15.19
N GLU A 22 -9.39 4.69 15.67
CA GLU A 22 -9.95 3.51 14.98
C GLU A 22 -10.33 3.81 13.53
N GLU A 23 -11.01 4.94 13.29
CA GLU A 23 -11.40 5.38 11.95
C GLU A 23 -10.17 5.59 11.04
N GLN A 24 -9.09 6.17 11.58
CA GLN A 24 -7.84 6.35 10.85
C GLN A 24 -7.20 5.01 10.50
N ALA A 25 -7.15 4.09 11.46
CA ALA A 25 -6.58 2.77 11.27
C ALA A 25 -7.34 1.98 10.19
N GLU A 26 -8.67 2.05 10.19
CA GLU A 26 -9.50 1.42 9.15
C GLU A 26 -9.26 2.00 7.76
N ILE A 27 -9.19 3.33 7.64
CA ILE A 27 -8.93 4.01 6.35
C ILE A 27 -7.55 3.65 5.81
N ILE A 28 -6.51 3.70 6.64
CA ILE A 28 -5.13 3.33 6.25
C ILE A 28 -5.09 1.88 5.79
N THR A 29 -5.74 0.98 6.52
CA THR A 29 -5.82 -0.45 6.21
C THR A 29 -6.53 -0.70 4.88
N LYS A 30 -7.63 0.00 4.62
CA LYS A 30 -8.37 -0.09 3.36
C LYS A 30 -7.53 0.38 2.18
N LEU A 31 -6.83 1.51 2.33
CA LEU A 31 -5.96 2.05 1.27
C LEU A 31 -4.78 1.11 0.97
N GLN A 32 -4.15 0.56 2.02
CA GLN A 32 -3.07 -0.42 1.90
C GLN A 32 -3.52 -1.65 1.10
N LYS A 33 -4.70 -2.21 1.42
CA LYS A 33 -5.28 -3.35 0.68
C LYS A 33 -5.53 -3.03 -0.78
N THR A 34 -6.12 -1.87 -1.07
CA THR A 34 -6.39 -1.44 -2.46
C THR A 34 -5.10 -1.31 -3.25
N ALA A 35 -4.05 -0.74 -2.66
CA ALA A 35 -2.77 -0.59 -3.33
C ALA A 35 -2.08 -1.94 -3.58
N ILE A 36 -2.13 -2.87 -2.62
CA ILE A 36 -1.62 -4.24 -2.80
C ILE A 36 -2.40 -4.97 -3.90
N ALA A 37 -3.74 -4.87 -3.91
CA ALA A 37 -4.57 -5.50 -4.91
C ALA A 37 -4.30 -4.96 -6.32
N ALA A 38 -4.20 -3.63 -6.48
CA ALA A 38 -3.85 -3.00 -7.75
C ALA A 38 -2.45 -3.41 -8.23
N THR A 39 -1.47 -3.45 -7.33
CA THR A 39 -0.10 -3.89 -7.65
C THR A 39 -0.08 -5.36 -8.08
N LEU A 40 -0.85 -6.23 -7.41
CA LEU A 40 -0.92 -7.64 -7.72
C LEU A 40 -1.66 -7.92 -9.04
N GLU A 41 -2.76 -7.21 -9.30
CA GLU A 41 -3.50 -7.30 -10.55
C GLU A 41 -2.63 -6.86 -11.74
N GLN A 42 -1.91 -5.75 -11.58
CA GLN A 42 -1.01 -5.26 -12.60
C GLN A 42 0.20 -6.18 -12.82
N ALA A 43 0.77 -6.73 -11.73
CA ALA A 43 1.83 -7.74 -11.84
C ALA A 43 1.34 -9.00 -12.56
N LYS A 44 0.13 -9.48 -12.27
CA LYS A 44 -0.46 -10.64 -12.95
C LYS A 44 -0.69 -10.39 -14.45
N HIS A 45 -1.12 -9.18 -14.81
CA HIS A 45 -1.30 -8.78 -16.22
C HIS A 45 0.05 -8.75 -16.98
N ASP A 46 1.14 -8.44 -16.29
CA ASP A 46 2.49 -8.34 -16.86
C ASP A 46 3.16 -9.72 -17.07
N TYR A 47 2.74 -10.76 -16.33
CA TYR A 47 3.28 -12.13 -16.45
C TYR A 47 2.85 -12.88 -17.72
N ASP A 48 1.97 -12.31 -18.54
CA ASP A 48 1.53 -12.89 -19.83
C ASP A 48 2.48 -12.54 -21.00
N LEU A 49 3.51 -11.71 -20.78
CA LEU A 49 4.39 -11.25 -21.86
C LEU A 49 5.82 -11.80 -21.76
N ASP A 50 6.08 -12.74 -22.66
CA ASP A 50 7.39 -13.18 -23.16
C ASP A 50 8.36 -11.99 -23.33
N ASP A 51 9.65 -12.25 -23.10
CA ASP A 51 10.81 -11.42 -23.45
C ASP A 51 11.39 -10.43 -22.40
N LEU A 52 12.73 -10.37 -22.41
CA LEU A 52 13.62 -9.73 -21.43
C LEU A 52 13.46 -8.19 -21.32
N SER A 53 12.76 -7.55 -22.25
CA SER A 53 12.43 -6.10 -22.22
C SER A 53 11.50 -5.72 -21.06
N THR A 54 10.59 -6.63 -20.68
CA THR A 54 9.57 -6.41 -19.64
C THR A 54 10.16 -6.19 -18.26
N ARG A 55 11.31 -6.78 -17.92
CA ARG A 55 11.92 -6.64 -16.58
C ARG A 55 12.29 -5.20 -16.23
N SER A 56 12.80 -4.41 -17.20
CA SER A 56 13.17 -3.02 -16.95
C SER A 56 11.96 -2.13 -16.77
N GLU A 57 10.88 -2.39 -17.53
CA GLU A 57 9.62 -1.66 -17.39
C GLU A 57 8.86 -2.05 -16.13
N LEU A 58 8.87 -3.33 -15.75
CA LEU A 58 8.33 -3.83 -14.50
C LEU A 58 9.03 -3.20 -13.29
N ILE A 59 10.37 -3.14 -13.28
CA ILE A 59 11.14 -2.45 -12.23
C ILE A 59 10.78 -0.97 -12.17
N ARG A 60 10.62 -0.31 -13.33
CA ARG A 60 10.22 1.10 -13.43
C ARG A 60 8.81 1.34 -12.87
N TRP A 61 7.86 0.46 -13.18
CA TRP A 61 6.46 0.58 -12.73
C TRP A 61 6.28 0.22 -11.26
N ILE A 62 6.94 -0.84 -10.77
CA ILE A 62 6.97 -1.19 -9.34
C ILE A 62 7.60 -0.07 -8.53
N GLY A 63 8.71 0.52 -9.00
CA GLY A 63 9.32 1.68 -8.37
C GLY A 63 8.38 2.88 -8.34
N SER A 64 7.70 3.16 -9.44
CA SER A 64 6.77 4.30 -9.54
C SER A 64 5.53 4.15 -8.65
N VAL A 65 4.92 2.95 -8.59
CA VAL A 65 3.77 2.66 -7.72
C VAL A 65 4.18 2.65 -6.26
N GLY A 66 5.32 2.05 -5.91
CA GLY A 66 5.84 2.05 -4.54
C GLY A 66 6.10 3.47 -4.03
N LEU A 67 6.64 4.34 -4.87
CA LEU A 67 6.85 5.75 -4.54
C LEU A 67 5.51 6.50 -4.39
N LEU A 68 4.55 6.29 -5.29
CA LEU A 68 3.24 6.92 -5.23
C LEU A 68 2.46 6.48 -3.97
N GLN A 69 2.47 5.20 -3.64
CA GLN A 69 1.84 4.67 -2.43
C GLN A 69 2.49 5.23 -1.17
N THR A 70 3.82 5.32 -1.15
CA THR A 70 4.56 5.91 -0.03
C THR A 70 4.24 7.40 0.14
N ALA A 71 4.13 8.15 -0.96
CA ALA A 71 3.71 9.55 -0.94
C ALA A 71 2.26 9.70 -0.44
N LEU A 72 1.34 8.82 -0.86
CA LEU A 72 -0.06 8.82 -0.42
C LEU A 72 -0.20 8.49 1.07
N ILE A 73 0.52 7.49 1.57
CA ILE A 73 0.54 7.16 3.00
C ILE A 73 1.15 8.32 3.80
N SER A 74 2.28 8.89 3.35
CA SER A 74 2.93 10.03 4.02
C SER A 74 2.02 11.26 4.06
N ALA A 75 1.31 11.55 2.97
CA ALA A 75 0.35 12.64 2.91
C ALA A 75 -0.85 12.40 3.85
N LEU A 76 -1.32 11.15 3.94
CA LEU A 76 -2.39 10.78 4.87
C LEU A 76 -1.93 10.94 6.33
N LEU A 77 -0.74 10.48 6.68
CA LEU A 77 -0.15 10.65 8.02
C LEU A 77 0.02 12.13 8.40
N LEU A 78 0.48 12.97 7.46
CA LEU A 78 0.56 14.43 7.63
C LEU A 78 -0.83 15.06 7.85
N LYS A 79 -1.84 14.63 7.08
CA LYS A 79 -3.21 15.16 7.21
C LYS A 79 -3.85 14.76 8.55
N LEU A 80 -3.62 13.54 9.01
CA LEU A 80 -4.16 13.03 10.28
C LEU A 80 -3.46 13.65 11.49
N SER A 81 -2.13 13.85 11.43
CA SER A 81 -1.36 14.55 12.48
C SER A 81 -1.64 16.06 12.56
N ALA A 82 -2.08 16.68 11.46
CA ALA A 82 -2.54 18.07 11.47
C ALA A 82 -3.94 18.22 12.09
N PHE A 83 -4.79 17.20 11.98
CA PHE A 83 -6.16 17.23 12.50
C PHE A 83 -6.24 17.04 14.03
N GLY A 84 -5.30 16.32 14.66
CA GLY A 84 -5.27 16.09 16.10
C GLY A 84 -4.76 17.25 16.98
N ARG A 85 -4.53 18.44 16.41
CA ARG A 85 -4.04 19.65 17.12
C ARG A 85 -5.05 20.81 17.15
N GLY A 86 -6.31 20.56 16.78
CA GLY A 86 -7.41 21.54 16.83
C GLY A 86 -8.31 21.34 18.02
#